data_AF-A0A2N7PLY1-F1
#
_entry.id   AF-A0A2N7PLY1-F1
#
_cell.length_a   1.000
_cell.length_b   1.000
_cell.length_c   1.000
_cell.angle_alpha   90.00
_cell.angle_beta   90.00
_cell.angle_gamma   90.00
#
_symmetry.space_group_name_H-M   'P 1'
#
loop_
_entity.id
_entity.type
_entity.pdbx_description
1 polymer ?
#
loop_
_entity_poly.entity_id
_entity_poly.type
_entity_poly.pdbx_seq_one_letter_code
_entity_poly.pdbx_strand_id
1 'polypeptide(L)'
;MALKQEIEYIKRTGGDTKFILRNGQLIDSYGGKFIYEFVTDTPIELDDDTPVNIRYGGESISGSIITVNGLRVLLGLDKNIGSKIPEIIIIASAYFLLEALQEKIDDVISRKISLNIDIAMKTFGFQDSYIGEDYNFFTPFNTLKLPVSEEQKNALAKCLGSEITFIWGPPGTGKTTTLSYLAYELLLRDKSIFLISHTNSAIDNALEKIAKILKQRQDKRYFNGLILRIGNPSDKNFFNNFPELDLNHWIEKRTKELNKKLEELEKRRERETKVLNEINNILEPKKKIETEIERTKKRIEKGEIEIKIIKKDLTHITNNIERINKNIIQTKEKLQRAKNSNFLYRLLTGLN
;
A
#
# COMPACT_ATOMS: atom_id res chain seq x y z
N MET A 1 1.92 31.25 -31.81
CA MET A 1 2.36 29.84 -31.93
C MET A 1 1.40 29.14 -32.89
N ALA A 2 1.93 28.31 -33.80
CA ALA A 2 1.13 27.62 -34.83
C ALA A 2 -0.01 26.78 -34.23
N LEU A 3 0.22 26.10 -33.09
CA LEU A 3 -0.81 25.29 -32.41
C LEU A 3 -2.04 26.10 -31.99
N LYS A 4 -1.87 27.34 -31.47
CA LYS A 4 -3.01 28.21 -31.12
C LYS A 4 -3.82 28.63 -32.36
N GLN A 5 -3.14 28.86 -33.49
CA GLN A 5 -3.80 29.18 -34.75
C GLN A 5 -4.61 28.00 -35.28
N GLU A 6 -4.09 26.77 -35.15
CA GLU A 6 -4.80 25.54 -35.50
C GLU A 6 -6.05 25.31 -34.64
N ILE A 7 -5.92 25.48 -33.31
CA ILE A 7 -7.05 25.41 -32.37
C ILE A 7 -8.13 26.43 -32.75
N GLU A 8 -7.74 27.68 -33.00
CA GLU A 8 -8.68 28.73 -33.42
C GLU A 8 -9.32 28.42 -34.78
N TYR A 9 -8.56 27.87 -35.72
CA TYR A 9 -9.09 27.46 -37.01
C TYR A 9 -10.16 26.39 -36.84
N ILE A 10 -9.87 25.29 -36.12
CA ILE A 10 -10.82 24.21 -35.86
C ILE A 10 -12.06 24.73 -35.11
N LYS A 11 -11.90 25.65 -34.15
CA LYS A 11 -13.04 26.30 -33.48
C LYS A 11 -13.92 27.09 -34.44
N ARG A 12 -13.33 27.75 -35.45
CA ARG A 12 -14.06 28.57 -36.45
C ARG A 12 -14.66 27.74 -37.58
N THR A 13 -13.99 26.68 -38.04
CA THR A 13 -14.38 25.89 -39.22
C THR A 13 -15.04 24.56 -38.88
N GLY A 14 -14.61 23.90 -37.80
CA GLY A 14 -15.11 22.59 -37.36
C GLY A 14 -16.13 22.66 -36.23
N GLY A 15 -16.04 23.67 -35.36
CA GLY A 15 -16.95 23.85 -34.22
C GLY A 15 -17.15 22.58 -33.38
N ASP A 16 -18.26 22.57 -32.65
CA ASP A 16 -18.78 21.38 -31.97
C ASP A 16 -19.41 20.43 -33.02
N THR A 17 -18.61 19.50 -33.54
CA THR A 17 -19.08 18.52 -34.55
C THR A 17 -20.15 17.60 -33.96
N LYS A 18 -21.27 17.48 -34.68
CA LYS A 18 -22.41 16.63 -34.28
C LYS A 18 -22.40 15.34 -35.08
N PHE A 19 -22.40 14.22 -34.37
CA PHE A 19 -22.55 12.90 -34.99
C PHE A 19 -23.77 12.20 -34.43
N ILE A 20 -24.51 11.53 -35.31
CA ILE A 20 -25.62 10.67 -34.93
C ILE A 20 -25.07 9.25 -34.84
N LEU A 21 -25.28 8.63 -33.68
CA LEU A 21 -24.89 7.25 -33.42
C LEU A 21 -26.13 6.42 -33.13
N ARG A 22 -26.21 5.22 -33.69
CA ARG A 22 -27.37 4.34 -33.67
C ARG A 22 -27.03 2.99 -33.05
N ASN A 23 -28.06 2.23 -32.67
CA ASN A 23 -27.94 0.84 -32.22
C ASN A 23 -26.96 0.67 -31.04
N GLY A 24 -27.04 1.58 -30.08
CA GLY A 24 -26.22 1.56 -28.88
C GLY A 24 -26.51 0.34 -28.01
N GLN A 25 -25.46 -0.33 -27.56
CA GLN A 25 -25.56 -1.41 -26.59
C GLN A 25 -24.58 -1.19 -25.45
N LEU A 26 -25.05 -1.36 -24.21
CA LEU A 26 -24.17 -1.40 -23.05
C LEU A 26 -23.31 -2.67 -23.13
N ILE A 27 -22.01 -2.48 -23.17
CA ILE A 27 -21.02 -3.54 -23.32
C ILE A 27 -20.42 -3.90 -21.96
N ASP A 28 -20.06 -2.89 -21.17
CA ASP A 28 -19.37 -3.09 -19.91
C ASP A 28 -19.51 -1.86 -19.00
N SER A 29 -19.08 -1.97 -17.74
CA SER A 29 -18.90 -0.85 -16.84
C SER A 29 -17.56 -0.97 -16.13
N TYR A 30 -16.64 -0.06 -16.41
CA TYR A 30 -15.28 -0.09 -15.85
C TYR A 30 -14.87 1.30 -15.37
N GLY A 31 -14.19 1.36 -14.22
CA GLY A 31 -13.61 2.61 -13.69
C GLY A 31 -14.62 3.72 -13.40
N GLY A 32 -15.87 3.38 -13.08
CA GLY A 32 -16.94 4.35 -12.86
C GLY A 32 -17.58 4.91 -14.14
N LYS A 33 -17.17 4.42 -15.33
CA LYS A 33 -17.80 4.74 -16.61
C LYS A 33 -18.60 3.55 -17.15
N PHE A 34 -19.64 3.85 -17.92
CA PHE A 34 -20.48 2.90 -18.64
C PHE A 34 -20.06 2.87 -20.11
N ILE A 35 -19.61 1.71 -20.58
CA ILE A 35 -19.06 1.53 -21.92
C ILE A 35 -20.16 1.08 -22.87
N TYR A 36 -20.37 1.85 -23.91
CA TYR A 36 -21.36 1.59 -24.94
C TYR A 36 -20.71 1.44 -26.31
N GLU A 37 -21.16 0.46 -27.09
CA GLU A 37 -20.82 0.33 -28.50
C GLU A 37 -21.99 0.86 -29.32
N PHE A 38 -21.70 1.77 -30.24
CA PHE A 38 -22.65 2.31 -31.21
C PHE A 38 -22.14 2.11 -32.64
N VAL A 39 -23.05 2.29 -33.59
CA VAL A 39 -22.77 2.28 -35.02
C VAL A 39 -23.09 3.66 -35.62
N THR A 40 -22.24 4.13 -36.51
CA THR A 40 -22.47 5.33 -37.31
C THR A 40 -22.66 4.97 -38.78
N ASP A 41 -23.39 5.81 -39.51
CA ASP A 41 -23.66 5.62 -40.94
C ASP A 41 -22.46 6.05 -41.80
N THR A 42 -21.61 6.94 -41.30
CA THR A 42 -20.40 7.45 -41.97
C THR A 42 -19.20 7.35 -41.02
N PRO A 43 -18.00 6.99 -41.51
CA PRO A 43 -16.81 7.00 -40.67
C PRO A 43 -16.60 8.37 -40.02
N ILE A 44 -16.25 8.35 -38.74
CA ILE A 44 -16.00 9.55 -37.95
C ILE A 44 -14.50 9.67 -37.74
N GLU A 45 -13.94 10.85 -38.01
CA GLU A 45 -12.54 11.18 -37.74
C GLU A 45 -12.46 11.90 -36.39
N LEU A 46 -12.49 11.12 -35.31
CA LEU A 46 -12.26 11.60 -33.95
C LEU A 46 -11.19 10.74 -33.29
N ASP A 47 -10.32 11.39 -32.52
CA ASP A 47 -9.27 10.71 -31.78
C ASP A 47 -9.82 9.99 -30.54
N ASP A 48 -9.13 8.92 -30.14
CA ASP A 48 -9.34 8.25 -28.87
C ASP A 48 -9.26 9.27 -27.70
N ASP A 49 -10.05 9.06 -26.65
CA ASP A 49 -10.18 9.92 -25.47
C ASP A 49 -10.75 11.33 -25.72
N THR A 50 -11.19 11.65 -26.94
CA THR A 50 -11.90 12.91 -27.23
C THR A 50 -13.14 13.05 -26.34
N PRO A 51 -13.27 14.13 -25.54
CA PRO A 51 -14.44 14.35 -24.71
C PRO A 51 -15.65 14.74 -25.58
N VAL A 52 -16.79 14.15 -25.23
CA VAL A 52 -18.06 14.33 -25.94
C VAL A 52 -19.18 14.63 -24.97
N ASN A 53 -20.10 15.50 -25.40
CA ASN A 53 -21.39 15.66 -24.77
C ASN A 53 -22.44 14.89 -25.57
N ILE A 54 -23.09 13.93 -24.91
CA ILE A 54 -24.13 13.10 -25.48
C ILE A 54 -25.50 13.71 -25.16
N ARG A 55 -26.35 13.86 -26.17
CA ARG A 55 -27.77 14.18 -25.99
C ARG A 55 -28.61 12.92 -26.16
N TYR A 56 -29.33 12.56 -25.11
CA TYR A 56 -30.24 11.41 -25.11
C TYR A 56 -31.43 11.67 -24.18
N GLY A 57 -32.66 11.43 -24.65
CA GLY A 57 -33.87 11.59 -23.84
C GLY A 57 -34.10 13.00 -23.29
N GLY A 58 -33.54 14.04 -23.94
CA GLY A 58 -33.59 15.42 -23.46
C GLY A 58 -32.54 15.79 -22.40
N GLU A 59 -31.76 14.83 -21.93
CA GLU A 59 -30.64 15.06 -21.01
C GLU A 59 -29.31 15.21 -21.77
N SER A 60 -28.38 15.96 -21.17
CA SER A 60 -26.99 16.02 -21.60
C SER A 60 -26.14 15.19 -20.66
N ILE A 61 -25.37 14.25 -21.21
CA ILE A 61 -24.50 13.34 -20.48
C ILE A 61 -23.07 13.55 -20.96
N SER A 62 -22.13 13.68 -20.04
CA SER A 62 -20.71 13.75 -20.39
C SER A 62 -20.13 12.36 -20.60
N GLY A 63 -19.17 12.27 -21.51
CA GLY A 63 -18.44 11.05 -21.80
C GLY A 63 -17.21 11.32 -22.65
N SER A 64 -16.57 10.27 -23.09
CA SER A 64 -15.43 10.34 -24.01
C SER A 64 -15.48 9.21 -25.03
N ILE A 65 -14.90 9.47 -26.20
CA ILE A 65 -14.60 8.44 -27.19
C ILE A 65 -13.56 7.50 -26.58
N ILE A 66 -13.84 6.20 -26.53
CA ILE A 66 -12.82 5.20 -26.15
C ILE A 66 -12.05 4.80 -27.40
N THR A 67 -12.77 4.48 -28.47
CA THR A 67 -12.17 4.17 -29.76
C THR A 67 -13.15 4.29 -30.91
N VAL A 68 -12.64 4.62 -32.10
CA VAL A 68 -13.39 4.61 -33.36
C VAL A 68 -12.75 3.61 -34.32
N ASN A 69 -13.51 2.57 -34.69
CA ASN A 69 -13.09 1.51 -35.60
C ASN A 69 -14.02 1.47 -36.82
N GLY A 70 -13.70 2.28 -37.82
CA GLY A 70 -14.53 2.43 -39.02
C GLY A 70 -15.89 3.01 -38.67
N LEU A 71 -16.95 2.18 -38.74
CA LEU A 71 -18.31 2.58 -38.41
C LEU A 71 -18.71 2.28 -36.96
N ARG A 72 -17.84 1.64 -36.18
CA ARG A 72 -18.11 1.33 -34.77
C ARG A 72 -17.45 2.34 -33.88
N VAL A 73 -18.21 2.83 -32.90
CA VAL A 73 -17.75 3.82 -31.93
C VAL A 73 -17.99 3.27 -30.55
N LEU A 74 -16.92 3.13 -29.75
CA LEU A 74 -17.03 2.85 -28.33
C LEU A 74 -17.00 4.17 -27.55
N LEU A 75 -17.98 4.36 -26.68
CA LEU A 75 -18.10 5.52 -25.81
C LEU A 75 -18.03 5.12 -24.35
N GLY A 76 -17.31 5.88 -23.53
CA GLY A 76 -17.35 5.79 -22.07
C GLY A 76 -18.17 6.92 -21.49
N LEU A 77 -19.34 6.61 -20.94
CA LEU A 77 -20.30 7.58 -20.39
C LEU A 77 -20.21 7.63 -18.87
N ASP A 78 -20.40 8.81 -18.29
CA ASP A 78 -20.35 8.99 -16.83
C ASP A 78 -21.67 8.54 -16.14
N LYS A 79 -22.72 8.28 -16.92
CA LYS A 79 -24.05 7.86 -16.44
C LYS A 79 -24.58 6.70 -17.27
N ASN A 80 -25.24 5.74 -16.60
CA ASN A 80 -25.95 4.65 -17.26
C ASN A 80 -27.27 5.17 -17.85
N ILE A 81 -27.49 4.92 -19.15
CA ILE A 81 -28.67 5.37 -19.89
C ILE A 81 -29.50 4.20 -20.46
N GLY A 82 -29.31 3.00 -19.90
CA GLY A 82 -30.02 1.78 -20.28
C GLY A 82 -29.11 0.77 -20.98
N SER A 83 -29.65 -0.40 -21.32
CA SER A 83 -28.91 -1.50 -21.94
C SER A 83 -28.92 -1.48 -23.47
N LYS A 84 -29.96 -0.90 -24.07
CA LYS A 84 -30.12 -0.74 -25.53
C LYS A 84 -30.63 0.65 -25.82
N ILE A 85 -29.98 1.33 -26.75
CA ILE A 85 -30.22 2.73 -27.06
C ILE A 85 -30.43 2.86 -28.56
N PRO A 86 -31.61 3.30 -29.02
CA PRO A 86 -31.89 3.39 -30.45
C PRO A 86 -30.96 4.38 -31.16
N GLU A 87 -30.80 5.57 -30.59
CA GLU A 87 -30.08 6.69 -31.19
C GLU A 87 -29.60 7.66 -30.11
N ILE A 88 -28.41 8.24 -30.32
CA ILE A 88 -27.89 9.38 -29.57
C ILE A 88 -27.27 10.41 -30.54
N ILE A 89 -27.18 11.66 -30.09
CA ILE A 89 -26.39 12.68 -30.75
C ILE A 89 -25.18 12.99 -29.88
N ILE A 90 -23.98 12.81 -30.42
CA ILE A 90 -22.75 13.25 -29.75
C ILE A 90 -22.31 14.60 -30.30
N ILE A 91 -21.82 15.44 -29.41
CA ILE A 91 -21.20 16.73 -29.71
C ILE A 91 -19.75 16.62 -29.27
N ALA A 92 -18.83 16.55 -30.24
CA ALA A 92 -17.41 16.34 -29.99
C ALA A 92 -16.62 17.63 -30.11
N SER A 93 -15.74 17.86 -29.12
CA SER A 93 -14.80 18.98 -29.12
C SER A 93 -13.48 18.56 -29.77
N ALA A 94 -13.46 18.58 -31.10
CA ALA A 94 -12.32 18.09 -31.91
C ALA A 94 -10.98 18.79 -31.62
N TYR A 95 -10.98 19.94 -30.94
CA TYR A 95 -9.78 20.69 -30.56
C TYR A 95 -9.27 20.42 -29.14
N PHE A 96 -9.97 19.60 -28.34
CA PHE A 96 -9.64 19.40 -26.93
C PHE A 96 -8.21 18.85 -26.71
N LEU A 97 -7.80 17.83 -27.47
CA LEU A 97 -6.46 17.25 -27.34
C LEU A 97 -5.37 18.26 -27.70
N LEU A 98 -5.64 19.16 -28.66
CA LEU A 98 -4.74 20.23 -29.04
C LEU A 98 -4.64 21.29 -27.94
N GLU A 99 -5.75 21.61 -27.26
CA GLU A 99 -5.73 22.48 -26.07
C GLU A 99 -4.96 21.85 -24.92
N ALA A 100 -5.16 20.56 -24.65
CA ALA A 100 -4.40 19.82 -23.65
C ALA A 100 -2.90 19.83 -23.97
N LEU A 101 -2.52 19.62 -25.24
CA LEU A 101 -1.13 19.73 -25.69
C LEU A 101 -0.58 21.15 -25.48
N GLN A 102 -1.34 22.18 -25.83
CA GLN A 102 -0.95 23.58 -25.62
C GLN A 102 -0.74 23.88 -24.13
N GLU A 103 -1.61 23.40 -23.25
CA GLU A 103 -1.46 23.53 -21.81
C GLU A 103 -0.17 22.85 -21.33
N LYS A 104 0.15 21.64 -21.82
CA LYS A 104 1.41 20.97 -21.47
C LYS A 104 2.65 21.72 -21.95
N ILE A 105 2.59 22.33 -23.13
CA ILE A 105 3.67 23.19 -23.62
C ILE A 105 3.81 24.43 -22.72
N ASP A 106 2.71 25.07 -22.35
CA ASP A 106 2.71 26.26 -21.48
C ASP A 106 3.21 25.90 -20.06
N ASP A 107 2.87 24.72 -19.55
CA ASP A 107 3.38 24.16 -18.28
C ASP A 107 4.91 23.93 -18.31
N VAL A 108 5.46 23.50 -19.45
CA VAL A 108 6.91 23.36 -19.64
C VAL A 108 7.59 24.75 -19.69
N ILE A 109 7.03 25.69 -20.46
CA ILE A 109 7.57 27.06 -20.59
C ILE A 109 7.56 27.78 -19.23
N SER A 110 6.48 27.63 -18.46
CA SER A 110 6.33 28.20 -17.12
C SER A 110 7.10 27.45 -16.03
N ARG A 111 7.83 26.38 -16.38
CA ARG A 111 8.62 25.51 -15.47
C ARG A 111 7.79 24.80 -14.39
N LYS A 112 6.49 24.61 -14.62
CA LYS A 112 5.63 23.79 -13.78
C LYS A 112 5.91 22.30 -13.98
N ILE A 113 6.29 21.91 -15.21
CA ILE A 113 6.71 20.55 -15.56
C ILE A 113 8.17 20.58 -16.04
N SER A 114 8.99 19.67 -15.52
CA SER A 114 10.36 19.48 -16.01
C SER A 114 10.36 18.67 -17.30
N LEU A 115 10.98 19.21 -18.35
CA LEU A 115 11.26 18.49 -19.59
C LEU A 115 12.69 17.95 -19.57
N ASN A 116 12.90 16.73 -20.03
CA ASN A 116 14.25 16.23 -20.30
C ASN A 116 14.77 16.92 -21.58
N ILE A 117 15.47 18.04 -21.39
CA ILE A 117 15.98 18.86 -22.51
C ILE A 117 17.04 18.09 -23.30
N ASP A 118 17.88 17.30 -22.65
CA ASP A 118 18.95 16.54 -23.30
C ASP A 118 18.37 15.55 -24.33
N ILE A 119 17.39 14.72 -23.94
CA ILE A 119 16.76 13.78 -24.88
C ILE A 119 15.99 14.52 -25.99
N ALA A 120 15.35 15.64 -25.68
CA ALA A 120 14.62 16.44 -26.66
C ALA A 120 15.56 17.02 -27.72
N MET A 121 16.68 17.63 -27.30
CA MET A 121 17.69 18.18 -28.23
C MET A 121 18.30 17.08 -29.10
N LYS A 122 18.60 15.91 -28.53
CA LYS A 122 19.05 14.73 -29.28
C LYS A 122 18.01 14.23 -30.28
N THR A 123 16.73 14.20 -29.89
CA THR A 123 15.63 13.74 -30.75
C THR A 123 15.47 14.60 -32.01
N PHE A 124 15.60 15.92 -31.86
CA PHE A 124 15.49 16.87 -32.98
C PHE A 124 16.81 17.10 -33.73
N GLY A 125 17.89 16.42 -33.36
CA GLY A 125 19.20 16.57 -34.00
C GLY A 125 19.92 17.87 -33.68
N PHE A 126 19.54 18.57 -32.61
CA PHE A 126 20.27 19.73 -32.09
C PHE A 126 21.50 19.34 -31.26
N GLN A 127 21.57 18.08 -30.83
CA GLN A 127 22.69 17.50 -30.10
C GLN A 127 22.94 16.08 -30.58
N ASP A 128 24.21 15.65 -30.57
CA ASP A 128 24.55 14.26 -30.89
C ASP A 128 24.04 13.31 -29.80
N SER A 129 23.40 12.23 -30.24
CA SER A 129 22.98 11.13 -29.38
C SER A 129 24.04 10.03 -29.36
N TYR A 130 24.22 9.38 -28.21
CA TYR A 130 25.06 8.19 -28.15
C TYR A 130 24.39 7.04 -28.92
N ILE A 131 25.13 6.52 -29.91
CA ILE A 131 24.72 5.40 -30.76
C ILE A 131 25.62 4.22 -30.43
N GLY A 132 24.99 3.10 -30.08
CA GLY A 132 25.68 1.87 -29.75
C GLY A 132 24.82 0.65 -30.06
N GLU A 133 25.43 -0.52 -29.89
CA GLU A 133 24.80 -1.82 -30.13
C GLU A 133 25.14 -2.75 -28.97
N ASP A 134 24.14 -3.47 -28.45
CA ASP A 134 24.34 -4.49 -27.42
C ASP A 134 23.70 -5.81 -27.82
N TYR A 135 24.55 -6.76 -28.23
CA TYR A 135 24.17 -8.11 -28.62
C TYR A 135 24.12 -9.10 -27.45
N ASN A 136 24.37 -8.66 -26.21
CA ASN A 136 24.31 -9.50 -25.02
C ASN A 136 22.85 -9.70 -24.58
N PHE A 137 22.07 -10.39 -25.41
CA PHE A 137 20.67 -10.66 -25.14
C PHE A 137 20.51 -11.67 -23.99
N PHE A 138 19.71 -11.31 -23.00
CA PHE A 138 19.21 -12.25 -21.99
C PHE A 138 18.03 -13.07 -22.51
N THR A 139 17.36 -12.59 -23.55
CA THR A 139 16.25 -13.25 -24.22
C THR A 139 16.71 -14.53 -24.93
N PRO A 140 16.17 -15.71 -24.57
CA PRO A 140 16.56 -16.96 -25.22
C PRO A 140 15.71 -17.18 -26.49
N PHE A 141 16.06 -16.50 -27.59
CA PHE A 141 15.32 -16.49 -28.87
C PHE A 141 14.94 -17.88 -29.38
N ASN A 142 15.82 -18.88 -29.24
CA ASN A 142 15.61 -20.23 -29.77
C ASN A 142 14.48 -21.02 -29.09
N THR A 143 14.00 -20.56 -27.93
CA THR A 143 12.94 -21.22 -27.17
C THR A 143 11.61 -20.46 -27.23
N LEU A 144 11.54 -19.41 -28.03
CA LEU A 144 10.36 -18.59 -28.22
C LEU A 144 9.53 -19.10 -29.40
N LYS A 145 8.20 -19.03 -29.28
CA LYS A 145 7.28 -19.47 -30.34
C LYS A 145 7.27 -18.54 -31.55
N LEU A 146 7.63 -17.28 -31.36
CA LEU A 146 7.65 -16.29 -32.45
C LEU A 146 9.10 -16.18 -32.96
N PRO A 147 9.39 -16.58 -34.22
CA PRO A 147 10.73 -16.45 -34.77
C PRO A 147 11.13 -14.98 -34.87
N VAL A 148 12.43 -14.69 -34.67
CA VAL A 148 13.03 -13.36 -34.80
C VAL A 148 14.07 -13.43 -35.91
N SER A 149 13.94 -12.57 -36.91
CA SER A 149 14.92 -12.50 -38.00
C SER A 149 16.23 -11.84 -37.53
N GLU A 150 17.30 -11.99 -38.30
CA GLU A 150 18.58 -11.33 -37.97
C GLU A 150 18.46 -9.80 -38.02
N GLU A 151 17.66 -9.25 -38.93
CA GLU A 151 17.38 -7.81 -38.99
C GLU A 151 16.66 -7.32 -37.74
N GLN A 152 15.70 -8.11 -37.23
CA GLN A 152 15.02 -7.80 -35.98
C GLN A 152 15.96 -7.89 -34.79
N LYS A 153 16.84 -8.89 -34.71
CA LYS A 153 17.89 -8.96 -33.67
C LYS A 153 18.81 -7.76 -33.74
N ASN A 154 19.21 -7.34 -34.94
CA ASN A 154 20.07 -6.18 -35.12
C ASN A 154 19.37 -4.88 -34.68
N ALA A 155 18.07 -4.74 -34.98
CA ALA A 155 17.25 -3.64 -34.46
C ALA A 155 17.16 -3.66 -32.93
N LEU A 156 17.00 -4.83 -32.31
CA LEU A 156 17.00 -4.98 -30.85
C LEU A 156 18.35 -4.56 -30.25
N ALA A 157 19.47 -5.00 -30.83
CA ALA A 157 20.81 -4.64 -30.35
C ALA A 157 21.02 -3.11 -30.35
N LYS A 158 20.59 -2.44 -31.42
CA LYS A 158 20.64 -0.97 -31.52
C LYS A 158 19.79 -0.28 -30.45
N CYS A 159 18.57 -0.76 -30.22
CA CYS A 159 17.70 -0.22 -29.18
C CYS A 159 18.28 -0.38 -27.76
N LEU A 160 19.04 -1.44 -27.51
CA LEU A 160 19.66 -1.69 -26.20
C LEU A 160 20.93 -0.88 -25.98
N GLY A 161 21.65 -0.54 -27.06
CA GLY A 161 22.93 0.15 -27.01
C GLY A 161 22.86 1.65 -27.28
N SER A 162 21.72 2.19 -27.73
CA SER A 162 21.58 3.61 -28.10
C SER A 162 20.61 4.36 -27.18
N GLU A 163 20.76 5.68 -27.06
CA GLU A 163 19.81 6.50 -26.28
C GLU A 163 18.49 6.72 -27.01
N ILE A 164 18.55 6.87 -28.35
CA ILE A 164 17.41 7.07 -29.22
C ILE A 164 17.53 6.11 -30.40
N THR A 165 16.45 5.43 -30.74
CA THR A 165 16.41 4.54 -31.91
C THR A 165 15.10 4.69 -32.64
N PHE A 166 15.17 4.93 -33.95
CA PHE A 166 14.02 4.94 -34.84
C PHE A 166 13.98 3.62 -35.63
N ILE A 167 12.97 2.80 -35.38
CA ILE A 167 12.78 1.54 -36.10
C ILE A 167 11.77 1.74 -37.21
N TRP A 168 12.22 1.61 -38.46
CA TRP A 168 11.33 1.60 -39.62
C TRP A 168 10.98 0.17 -40.02
N GLY A 169 9.70 -0.13 -40.15
CA GLY A 169 9.23 -1.45 -40.56
C GLY A 169 8.03 -1.36 -41.50
N PRO A 170 8.13 -1.83 -42.76
CA PRO A 170 6.97 -1.97 -43.65
C PRO A 170 5.82 -2.78 -43.03
N PRO A 171 4.59 -2.70 -43.57
CA PRO A 171 3.49 -3.56 -43.15
C PRO A 171 3.89 -5.04 -43.17
N GLY A 172 3.49 -5.81 -42.15
CA GLY A 172 3.78 -7.26 -42.05
C GLY A 172 5.17 -7.64 -41.52
N THR A 173 6.11 -6.72 -41.35
CA THR A 173 7.50 -7.02 -40.91
C THR A 173 7.68 -7.33 -39.42
N GLY A 174 6.59 -7.51 -38.68
CA GLY A 174 6.65 -7.89 -37.26
C GLY A 174 7.13 -6.80 -36.31
N LYS A 175 6.86 -5.51 -36.61
CA LYS A 175 7.16 -4.37 -35.71
C LYS A 175 6.73 -4.62 -34.26
N THR A 176 5.48 -5.00 -34.06
CA THR A 176 4.93 -5.28 -32.72
C THR A 176 5.58 -6.50 -32.07
N THR A 177 6.00 -7.49 -32.86
CA THR A 177 6.77 -8.64 -32.38
C THR A 177 8.15 -8.18 -31.90
N THR A 178 8.84 -7.35 -32.67
CA THR A 178 10.13 -6.76 -32.29
C THR A 178 10.01 -5.93 -31.01
N LEU A 179 9.00 -5.06 -30.92
CA LEU A 179 8.69 -4.30 -29.70
C LEU A 179 8.47 -5.21 -28.48
N SER A 180 7.74 -6.32 -28.65
CA SER A 180 7.49 -7.25 -27.54
C SER A 180 8.76 -7.92 -27.03
N TYR A 181 9.73 -8.18 -27.93
CA TYR A 181 11.04 -8.70 -27.54
C TYR A 181 11.92 -7.65 -26.89
N LEU A 182 11.90 -6.41 -27.38
CA LEU A 182 12.59 -5.31 -26.73
C LEU A 182 12.06 -5.10 -25.30
N ALA A 183 10.74 -5.09 -25.13
CA ALA A 183 10.13 -4.94 -23.81
C ALA A 183 10.53 -6.11 -22.89
N TYR A 184 10.50 -7.35 -23.37
CA TYR A 184 10.92 -8.50 -22.58
C TYR A 184 12.39 -8.43 -22.16
N GLU A 185 13.29 -8.03 -23.08
CA GLU A 185 14.71 -7.86 -22.81
C GLU A 185 14.98 -6.74 -21.81
N LEU A 186 14.31 -5.60 -21.94
CA LEU A 186 14.40 -4.48 -20.99
C LEU A 186 13.90 -4.90 -19.60
N LEU A 187 12.83 -5.68 -19.52
CA LEU A 187 12.37 -6.26 -18.26
C LEU A 187 13.43 -7.18 -17.66
N LEU A 188 14.03 -8.08 -18.44
CA LEU A 188 15.14 -8.96 -18.01
C LEU A 188 16.34 -8.18 -17.47
N ARG A 189 16.54 -6.95 -17.93
CA ARG A 189 17.58 -6.01 -17.48
C ARG A 189 17.13 -5.08 -16.34
N ASP A 190 16.00 -5.41 -15.69
CA ASP A 190 15.38 -4.65 -14.60
C ASP A 190 15.15 -3.17 -14.93
N LYS A 191 14.78 -2.88 -16.18
CA LYS A 191 14.43 -1.52 -16.64
C LYS A 191 12.94 -1.25 -16.51
N SER A 192 12.60 0.00 -16.21
CA SER A 192 11.22 0.51 -16.29
C SER A 192 10.86 0.87 -17.72
N ILE A 193 9.66 0.53 -18.15
CA ILE A 193 9.17 0.78 -19.51
C ILE A 193 7.90 1.62 -19.42
N PHE A 194 7.87 2.74 -20.15
CA PHE A 194 6.66 3.50 -20.40
C PHE A 194 6.30 3.37 -21.88
N LEU A 195 5.23 2.62 -22.16
CA LEU A 195 4.77 2.33 -23.51
C LEU A 195 3.61 3.27 -23.87
N ILE A 196 3.78 4.04 -24.94
CA ILE A 196 2.80 5.01 -25.44
C ILE A 196 2.53 4.80 -26.93
N SER A 197 1.34 5.18 -27.37
CA SER A 197 0.90 5.16 -28.77
C SER A 197 -0.25 6.15 -28.94
N HIS A 198 -0.53 6.50 -30.19
CA HIS A 198 -1.65 7.37 -30.55
C HIS A 198 -3.03 6.69 -30.43
N THR A 199 -3.09 5.36 -30.47
CA THR A 199 -4.36 4.61 -30.40
C THR A 199 -4.34 3.55 -29.30
N ASN A 200 -5.48 3.34 -28.66
CA ASN A 200 -5.69 2.29 -27.65
C ASN A 200 -5.42 0.89 -28.24
N SER A 201 -5.87 0.64 -29.47
CA SER A 201 -5.69 -0.63 -30.16
C SER A 201 -4.22 -0.99 -30.40
N ALA A 202 -3.35 -0.01 -30.65
CA ALA A 202 -1.92 -0.26 -30.82
C ALA A 202 -1.24 -0.67 -29.50
N ILE A 203 -1.62 -0.06 -28.38
CA ILE A 203 -1.16 -0.45 -27.05
C ILE A 203 -1.62 -1.87 -26.71
N ASP A 204 -2.90 -2.15 -26.90
CA ASP A 204 -3.49 -3.44 -26.56
C ASP A 204 -2.81 -4.58 -27.36
N ASN A 205 -2.61 -4.39 -28.67
CA ASN A 205 -1.89 -5.33 -29.52
C ASN A 205 -0.42 -5.56 -29.07
N ALA A 206 0.26 -4.51 -28.61
CA ALA A 206 1.63 -4.62 -28.11
C ALA A 206 1.67 -5.38 -26.78
N LEU A 207 0.80 -5.00 -25.84
CA LEU A 207 0.70 -5.63 -24.53
C LEU A 207 0.25 -7.09 -24.62
N GLU A 208 -0.65 -7.44 -25.53
CA GLU A 208 -1.04 -8.82 -25.78
C GLU A 208 0.18 -9.70 -26.12
N LYS A 209 1.05 -9.24 -27.02
CA LYS A 209 2.27 -9.98 -27.41
C LYS A 209 3.25 -10.08 -26.26
N ILE A 210 3.48 -8.99 -25.52
CA ILE A 210 4.34 -8.97 -24.33
C ILE A 210 3.81 -9.95 -23.28
N ALA A 211 2.51 -9.89 -22.96
CA ALA A 211 1.84 -10.77 -22.01
C ALA A 211 1.95 -12.24 -22.42
N LYS A 212 1.74 -12.56 -23.71
CA LYS A 212 1.90 -13.93 -24.22
C LYS A 212 3.32 -14.47 -24.01
N ILE A 213 4.35 -13.66 -24.26
CA ILE A 213 5.75 -14.05 -24.01
C ILE A 213 5.98 -14.29 -22.51
N LEU A 214 5.54 -13.38 -21.65
CA LEU A 214 5.74 -13.48 -20.20
C LEU A 214 4.96 -14.65 -19.59
N LYS A 215 3.71 -14.89 -20.01
CA LYS A 215 2.91 -16.06 -19.62
C LYS A 215 3.59 -17.36 -20.04
N GLN A 216 4.07 -17.46 -21.29
CA GLN A 216 4.80 -18.63 -21.77
C GLN A 216 6.03 -18.93 -20.90
N ARG A 217 6.70 -17.89 -20.40
CA ARG A 217 7.90 -18.00 -19.57
C ARG A 217 7.63 -18.17 -18.08
N GLN A 218 6.37 -18.09 -17.66
CA GLN A 218 6.00 -18.05 -16.25
C GLN A 218 6.76 -16.94 -15.49
N ASP A 219 6.97 -15.81 -16.15
CA ASP A 219 7.76 -14.71 -15.58
C ASP A 219 7.01 -14.09 -14.40
N LYS A 220 7.61 -14.15 -13.21
CA LYS A 220 6.99 -13.66 -11.96
C LYS A 220 6.63 -12.17 -12.02
N ARG A 221 7.33 -11.37 -12.82
CA ARG A 221 7.05 -9.92 -12.99
C ARG A 221 5.72 -9.65 -13.67
N TYR A 222 5.20 -10.62 -14.42
CA TYR A 222 3.87 -10.52 -15.01
C TYR A 222 2.78 -10.85 -13.98
N PHE A 223 3.04 -11.79 -13.08
CA PHE A 223 2.08 -12.28 -12.08
C PHE A 223 2.18 -11.59 -10.71
N ASN A 224 2.65 -10.35 -10.64
CA ASN A 224 2.76 -9.58 -9.39
C ASN A 224 2.25 -8.12 -9.48
N GLY A 225 1.72 -7.71 -10.64
CA GLY A 225 1.18 -6.37 -10.86
C GLY A 225 2.21 -5.29 -11.19
N LEU A 226 3.39 -5.66 -11.70
CA LEU A 226 4.38 -4.68 -12.18
C LEU A 226 4.09 -4.14 -13.57
N ILE A 227 3.26 -4.83 -14.36
CA ILE A 227 2.91 -4.42 -15.73
C ILE A 227 1.42 -4.13 -15.75
N LEU A 228 1.06 -2.88 -16.05
CA LEU A 228 -0.31 -2.40 -16.01
C LEU A 228 -0.67 -1.71 -17.33
N ARG A 229 -1.90 -1.94 -17.78
CA ARG A 229 -2.53 -1.15 -18.84
C ARG A 229 -3.37 -0.06 -18.19
N ILE A 230 -2.99 1.20 -18.39
CA ILE A 230 -3.75 2.36 -17.92
C ILE A 230 -4.66 2.84 -19.05
N GLY A 231 -5.94 3.03 -18.77
CA GLY A 231 -6.95 3.45 -19.75
C GLY A 231 -7.86 2.30 -20.20
N ASN A 232 -8.83 2.61 -21.05
CA ASN A 232 -9.81 1.62 -21.51
C ASN A 232 -9.29 0.92 -22.78
N PRO A 233 -9.28 -0.42 -22.82
CA PRO A 233 -8.89 -1.14 -24.01
C PRO A 233 -9.93 -0.99 -25.12
N SER A 234 -9.48 -1.06 -26.37
CA SER A 234 -10.36 -1.08 -27.55
C SER A 234 -11.16 -2.38 -27.65
N ASP A 235 -10.63 -3.49 -27.14
CA ASP A 235 -11.33 -4.77 -27.02
C ASP A 235 -11.91 -4.96 -25.61
N LYS A 236 -13.24 -5.10 -25.54
CA LYS A 236 -13.99 -5.41 -24.32
C LYS A 236 -13.53 -6.67 -23.59
N ASN A 237 -12.97 -7.66 -24.30
CA ASN A 237 -12.48 -8.89 -23.68
C ASN A 237 -11.00 -8.83 -23.31
N PHE A 238 -10.32 -7.69 -23.49
CA PHE A 238 -8.89 -7.59 -23.26
C PHE A 238 -8.50 -7.99 -21.83
N PHE A 239 -9.13 -7.40 -20.82
CA PHE A 239 -8.85 -7.73 -19.42
C PHE A 239 -9.36 -9.11 -19.01
N ASN A 240 -10.38 -9.65 -19.67
CA ASN A 240 -10.80 -11.04 -19.45
C ASN A 240 -9.71 -12.04 -19.91
N ASN A 241 -9.04 -11.73 -21.02
CA ASN A 241 -7.95 -12.55 -21.56
C ASN A 241 -6.61 -12.33 -20.82
N PHE A 242 -6.40 -11.11 -20.32
CA PHE A 242 -5.16 -10.66 -19.65
C PHE A 242 -5.45 -9.94 -18.33
N PRO A 243 -6.04 -10.64 -17.34
CA PRO A 243 -6.41 -10.01 -16.07
C PRO A 243 -5.20 -9.48 -15.29
N GLU A 244 -4.01 -10.03 -15.52
CA GLU A 244 -2.79 -9.55 -14.87
C GLU A 244 -2.35 -8.15 -15.33
N LEU A 245 -2.89 -7.64 -16.45
CA LEU A 245 -2.66 -6.27 -16.91
C LEU A 245 -3.65 -5.26 -16.30
N ASP A 246 -4.70 -5.75 -15.64
CA ASP A 246 -5.76 -4.92 -15.04
C ASP A 246 -5.39 -4.51 -13.62
N LEU A 247 -5.47 -3.21 -13.32
CA LEU A 247 -5.28 -2.69 -11.97
C LEU A 247 -6.34 -3.23 -11.01
N ASN A 248 -7.61 -3.32 -11.43
CA ASN A 248 -8.71 -3.77 -10.57
C ASN A 248 -8.53 -5.22 -10.15
N HIS A 249 -8.08 -6.09 -11.07
CA HIS A 249 -7.68 -7.46 -10.73
C HIS A 249 -6.69 -7.50 -9.55
N TRP A 250 -5.65 -6.66 -9.57
CA TRP A 250 -4.67 -6.62 -8.49
C TRP A 250 -5.20 -6.02 -7.20
N ILE A 251 -6.06 -4.99 -7.29
CA ILE A 251 -6.74 -4.43 -6.13
C ILE A 251 -7.58 -5.51 -5.45
N GLU A 252 -8.41 -6.24 -6.18
CA GLU A 252 -9.24 -7.31 -5.64
C GLU A 252 -8.40 -8.42 -5.02
N LYS A 253 -7.37 -8.88 -5.72
CA LYS A 253 -6.48 -9.95 -5.25
C LYS A 253 -5.78 -9.55 -3.95
N ARG A 254 -5.15 -8.38 -3.91
CA ARG A 254 -4.46 -7.88 -2.72
C ARG A 254 -5.42 -7.59 -1.57
N THR A 255 -6.62 -7.10 -1.86
CA THR A 255 -7.66 -6.88 -0.85
C THR A 255 -8.07 -8.18 -0.18
N LYS A 256 -8.29 -9.26 -0.96
CA LYS A 256 -8.59 -10.59 -0.41
C LYS A 256 -7.45 -11.12 0.46
N GLU A 257 -6.21 -11.01 0.01
CA GLU A 257 -5.02 -11.43 0.77
C GLU A 257 -4.88 -10.65 2.09
N LEU A 258 -5.09 -9.32 2.05
CA LEU A 258 -5.03 -8.46 3.23
C LEU A 258 -6.15 -8.76 4.22
N ASN A 259 -7.38 -8.96 3.76
CA ASN A 259 -8.51 -9.30 4.63
C ASN A 259 -8.30 -10.64 5.34
N LYS A 260 -7.78 -11.66 4.63
CA LYS A 260 -7.44 -12.94 5.26
C LYS A 260 -6.38 -12.76 6.36
N LYS A 261 -5.34 -11.98 6.08
CA LYS A 261 -4.29 -11.69 7.06
C LYS A 261 -4.82 -10.92 8.26
N LEU A 262 -5.76 -10.00 8.04
CA LEU A 262 -6.44 -9.26 9.10
C LEU A 262 -7.20 -10.21 10.03
N GLU A 263 -8.01 -11.12 9.48
CA GLU A 263 -8.75 -12.12 10.26
C GLU A 263 -7.82 -13.03 11.09
N GLU A 264 -6.69 -13.45 10.52
CA GLU A 264 -5.68 -14.27 11.23
C GLU A 264 -5.07 -13.50 12.41
N LEU A 265 -4.73 -12.22 12.21
CA LEU A 265 -4.19 -11.35 13.25
C LEU A 265 -5.21 -11.04 14.34
N GLU A 266 -6.48 -10.84 14.00
CA GLU A 266 -7.54 -10.63 14.97
C GLU A 266 -7.76 -11.85 15.86
N LYS A 267 -7.81 -13.05 15.28
CA LYS A 267 -7.88 -14.32 16.03
C LYS A 267 -6.69 -14.49 16.97
N ARG A 268 -5.48 -14.15 16.51
CA ARG A 268 -4.28 -14.21 17.33
C ARG A 268 -4.35 -13.21 18.49
N ARG A 269 -4.74 -11.97 18.23
CA ARG A 269 -4.92 -10.93 19.26
C ARG A 269 -5.94 -11.37 20.31
N GLU A 270 -7.05 -11.97 19.90
CA GLU A 270 -8.08 -12.46 20.83
C GLU A 270 -7.51 -13.56 21.76
N ARG A 271 -6.75 -14.52 21.22
CA ARG A 271 -6.08 -15.55 22.02
C ARG A 271 -5.09 -14.96 23.01
N GLU A 272 -4.23 -14.06 22.55
CA GLU A 272 -3.24 -13.39 23.41
C GLU A 272 -3.93 -12.55 24.51
N THR A 273 -5.06 -11.90 24.20
CA THR A 273 -5.86 -11.16 25.18
C THR A 273 -6.48 -12.07 26.23
N LYS A 274 -6.98 -13.26 25.84
CA LYS A 274 -7.49 -14.27 26.78
C LYS A 274 -6.40 -14.73 27.76
N VAL A 275 -5.21 -15.05 27.25
CA VAL A 275 -4.07 -15.45 28.07
C VAL A 275 -3.65 -14.31 29.02
N LEU A 276 -3.61 -13.07 28.54
CA LEU A 276 -3.31 -11.91 29.40
C LEU A 276 -4.34 -11.74 30.52
N ASN A 277 -5.62 -11.93 30.23
CA ASN A 277 -6.68 -11.86 31.24
C ASN A 277 -6.55 -12.99 32.28
N GLU A 278 -6.22 -14.22 31.85
CA GLU A 278 -5.94 -15.33 32.77
C GLU A 278 -4.74 -15.04 33.68
N ILE A 279 -3.65 -14.50 33.11
CA ILE A 279 -2.47 -14.10 33.88
C ILE A 279 -2.81 -12.99 34.88
N ASN A 280 -3.56 -11.97 34.46
CA ASN A 280 -3.99 -10.88 35.33
C ASN A 280 -4.89 -11.37 36.47
N ASN A 281 -5.80 -12.31 36.19
CA ASN A 281 -6.66 -12.93 37.19
C ASN A 281 -5.87 -13.68 38.28
N ILE A 282 -4.65 -14.14 37.99
CA ILE A 282 -3.76 -14.80 38.95
C ILE A 282 -2.85 -13.78 39.67
N LEU A 283 -2.34 -12.80 38.94
CA LEU A 283 -1.43 -11.78 39.48
C LEU A 283 -2.11 -10.87 40.50
N GLU A 284 -3.38 -10.51 40.28
CA GLU A 284 -4.12 -9.62 41.18
C GLU A 284 -4.29 -10.21 42.60
N PRO A 285 -4.77 -11.46 42.78
CA PRO A 285 -4.77 -12.13 44.08
C PRO A 285 -3.37 -12.28 44.68
N LYS A 286 -2.37 -12.64 43.86
CA LYS A 286 -0.98 -12.80 44.33
C LYS A 286 -0.46 -11.49 44.95
N LYS A 287 -0.65 -10.35 44.29
CA LYS A 287 -0.27 -9.03 44.81
C LYS A 287 -0.93 -8.73 46.15
N LYS A 288 -2.23 -9.05 46.31
CA LYS A 288 -2.96 -8.86 47.58
C LYS A 288 -2.34 -9.69 48.70
N ILE A 289 -2.06 -10.96 48.45
CA ILE A 289 -1.41 -11.86 49.40
C ILE A 289 -0.01 -11.34 49.77
N GLU A 290 0.79 -10.88 48.80
CA GLU A 290 2.11 -10.29 49.06
C GLU A 290 2.01 -9.08 50.00
N THR A 291 1.05 -8.17 49.79
CA THR A 291 0.81 -7.05 50.73
C THR A 291 0.36 -7.50 52.12
N GLU A 292 -0.44 -8.57 52.24
CA GLU A 292 -0.86 -9.09 53.54
C GLU A 292 0.28 -9.77 54.30
N ILE A 293 1.13 -10.52 53.60
CA ILE A 293 2.35 -11.11 54.16
C ILE A 293 3.24 -10.00 54.72
N GLU A 294 3.43 -8.91 53.96
CA GLU A 294 4.26 -7.77 54.39
C GLU A 294 3.70 -7.08 55.65
N ARG A 295 2.38 -6.89 55.73
CA ARG A 295 1.72 -6.37 56.93
C ARG A 295 1.88 -7.29 58.13
N THR A 296 1.76 -8.60 57.92
CA THR A 296 1.86 -9.59 58.98
C THR A 296 3.29 -9.67 59.52
N LYS A 297 4.31 -9.64 58.65
CA LYS A 297 5.72 -9.54 59.05
C LYS A 297 5.98 -8.35 59.96
N LYS A 298 5.48 -7.16 59.60
CA LYS A 298 5.61 -5.95 60.45
C LYS A 298 4.94 -6.09 61.83
N ARG A 299 3.83 -6.83 61.94
CA ARG A 299 3.17 -7.09 63.23
C ARG A 299 3.99 -8.07 64.08
N ILE A 300 4.58 -9.08 63.46
CA ILE A 300 5.47 -10.04 64.13
C ILE A 300 6.70 -9.30 64.68
N GLU A 301 7.38 -8.47 63.88
CA GLU A 301 8.53 -7.68 64.36
C GLU A 301 8.16 -6.81 65.58
N LYS A 302 7.00 -6.15 65.56
CA LYS A 302 6.52 -5.38 66.72
C LYS A 302 6.30 -6.27 67.95
N GLY A 303 5.65 -7.42 67.76
CA GLY A 303 5.43 -8.38 68.84
C GLY A 303 6.72 -8.94 69.42
N GLU A 304 7.74 -9.19 68.59
CA GLU A 304 9.06 -9.64 69.04
C GLU A 304 9.76 -8.59 69.90
N ILE A 305 9.66 -7.30 69.52
CA ILE A 305 10.17 -6.18 70.31
C ILE A 305 9.46 -6.12 71.66
N GLU A 306 8.13 -6.23 71.70
CA GLU A 306 7.34 -6.24 72.94
C GLU A 306 7.71 -7.42 73.84
N ILE A 307 7.82 -8.63 73.29
CA ILE A 307 8.25 -9.83 74.04
C ILE A 307 9.64 -9.62 74.63
N LYS A 308 10.57 -8.98 73.89
CA LYS A 308 11.91 -8.68 74.38
C LYS A 308 11.90 -7.71 75.56
N ILE A 309 11.03 -6.70 75.52
CA ILE A 309 10.83 -5.76 76.63
C ILE A 309 10.25 -6.49 77.84
N ILE A 310 9.16 -7.25 77.68
CA ILE A 310 8.52 -8.00 78.77
C ILE A 310 9.49 -9.00 79.40
N LYS A 311 10.31 -9.70 78.60
CA LYS A 311 11.36 -10.59 79.12
C LYS A 311 12.36 -9.84 79.99
N LYS A 312 12.78 -8.64 79.58
CA LYS A 312 13.69 -7.79 80.38
C LYS A 312 13.04 -7.38 81.69
N ASP A 313 11.78 -6.97 81.66
CA ASP A 313 11.04 -6.58 82.87
C ASP A 313 10.86 -7.76 83.83
N LEU A 314 10.53 -8.96 83.31
CA LEU A 314 10.46 -10.20 84.09
C LEU A 314 11.80 -10.51 84.77
N THR A 315 12.93 -10.40 84.06
CA THR A 315 14.25 -10.60 84.68
C THR A 315 14.53 -9.60 85.80
N HIS A 316 14.13 -8.34 85.62
CA HIS A 316 14.30 -7.31 86.64
C HIS A 316 13.43 -7.57 87.88
N ILE A 317 12.17 -7.98 87.69
CA ILE A 317 11.27 -8.35 88.78
C ILE A 317 11.80 -9.57 89.53
N THR A 318 12.28 -10.58 88.81
CA THR A 318 12.85 -11.80 89.40
C THR A 318 14.06 -11.46 90.29
N ASN A 319 14.97 -10.63 89.80
CA ASN A 319 16.11 -10.13 90.59
C ASN A 319 15.67 -9.32 91.82
N ASN A 320 14.62 -8.50 91.68
CA ASN A 320 14.07 -7.73 92.81
C ASN A 320 13.47 -8.65 93.88
N ILE A 321 12.74 -9.69 93.48
CA ILE A 321 12.18 -10.70 94.39
C ILE A 321 13.32 -11.42 95.13
N GLU A 322 14.38 -11.83 94.44
CA GLU A 322 15.55 -12.42 95.08
C GLU A 322 16.19 -11.48 96.11
N ARG A 323 16.33 -10.19 95.76
CA ARG A 323 16.88 -9.18 96.68
C ARG A 323 16.01 -8.98 97.92
N ILE A 324 14.69 -8.89 97.73
CA ILE A 324 13.73 -8.76 98.82
C ILE A 324 13.78 -10.00 99.71
N ASN A 325 13.81 -11.20 99.14
CA ASN A 325 13.94 -12.44 99.90
C ASN A 325 15.23 -12.48 100.72
N LYS A 326 16.36 -12.06 100.14
CA LYS A 326 17.63 -11.93 100.87
C LYS A 326 17.55 -10.94 102.02
N ASN A 327 16.91 -9.79 101.81
CA ASN A 327 16.67 -8.79 102.84
C ASN A 327 15.74 -9.31 103.94
N ILE A 328 14.68 -10.06 103.60
CA ILE A 328 13.79 -10.71 104.57
C ILE A 328 14.58 -11.70 105.43
N ILE A 329 15.42 -12.54 104.83
CA ILE A 329 16.28 -13.48 105.55
C ILE A 329 17.21 -12.72 106.51
N GLN A 330 17.92 -11.70 106.03
CA GLN A 330 18.80 -10.88 106.87
C GLN A 330 18.06 -10.16 107.99
N THR A 331 16.85 -9.67 107.73
CA THR A 331 16.03 -8.99 108.74
C THR A 331 15.52 -9.98 109.79
N LYS A 332 15.11 -11.19 109.39
CA LYS A 332 14.78 -12.28 110.33
C LYS A 332 15.98 -12.65 111.19
N GLU A 333 17.17 -12.77 110.61
CA GLU A 333 18.42 -13.03 111.36
C GLU A 333 18.74 -11.90 112.35
N LYS A 334 18.62 -10.64 111.93
CA LYS A 334 18.79 -9.47 112.80
C LYS A 334 17.76 -9.44 113.94
N LEU A 335 16.49 -9.73 113.66
CA LEU A 335 15.43 -9.80 114.66
C LEU A 335 15.70 -10.91 115.69
N GLN A 336 16.22 -12.06 115.24
CA GLN A 336 16.57 -13.16 116.12
C GLN A 336 17.79 -12.84 116.99
N ARG A 337 18.79 -12.15 116.45
CA ARG A 337 19.93 -11.60 117.22
C ARG A 337 19.49 -10.52 118.22
N ALA A 338 18.54 -9.66 117.85
CA ALA A 338 17.97 -8.67 118.75
C ALA A 338 17.24 -9.37 119.91
N LYS A 339 16.36 -10.35 119.64
CA LYS A 339 15.62 -11.11 120.68
C LYS A 339 16.53 -11.77 121.73
N ASN A 340 17.76 -12.14 121.37
CA ASN A 340 18.71 -12.82 122.26
C ASN A 340 19.77 -11.90 122.91
N SER A 341 19.67 -10.57 122.80
CA SER A 341 20.67 -9.62 123.32
C SER A 341 20.11 -8.56 124.29
N ASN A 342 20.91 -8.21 125.31
CA ASN A 342 20.59 -7.24 126.37
C ASN A 342 20.58 -5.78 125.85
N PHE A 343 19.81 -4.91 126.51
CA PHE A 343 19.49 -3.52 126.11
C PHE A 343 20.71 -2.68 125.66
N LEU A 344 21.84 -2.77 126.38
CA LEU A 344 23.09 -2.06 126.05
C LEU A 344 23.74 -2.51 124.72
N TYR A 345 23.60 -3.77 124.33
CA TYR A 345 24.17 -4.31 123.09
C TYR A 345 23.34 -3.94 121.84
N ARG A 346 22.01 -3.84 121.99
CA ARG A 346 21.12 -3.36 120.90
C ARG A 346 21.39 -1.91 120.53
N LEU A 347 21.68 -1.06 121.53
CA LEU A 347 21.96 0.37 121.34
C LEU A 347 23.29 0.62 120.59
N LEU A 348 24.33 -0.18 120.87
CA LEU A 348 25.67 -0.02 120.26
C LEU A 348 25.77 -0.55 118.83
N THR A 349 24.97 -1.54 118.46
CA THR A 349 25.03 -2.21 117.14
C THR A 349 23.99 -1.72 116.13
N GLY A 350 23.14 -0.75 116.50
CA GLY A 350 22.09 -0.22 115.64
C GLY A 350 20.94 -1.22 115.38
N LEU A 351 20.69 -2.14 116.32
CA LEU A 351 19.63 -3.17 116.25
C LEU A 351 18.42 -2.77 117.11
N ASN A 352 17.86 -1.58 116.87
CA ASN A 352 16.57 -1.15 117.42
C ASN A 352 15.44 -1.27 116.38
#